data_AF-A0A6B3NHE2-F1
#
_entry.id   AF-A0A6B3NHE2-F1
#
_cell.length_a   1.000
_cell.length_b   1.000
_cell.length_c   1.000
_cell.angle_alpha   90.00
_cell.angle_beta   90.00
_cell.angle_gamma   90.00
#
_symmetry.space_group_name_H-M   'P 1'
#
loop_
_entity.id
_entity.type
_entity.pdbx_description
1 polymer ?
#
loop_
_entity_poly.entity_id
_entity_poly.type
_entity_poly.pdbx_seq_one_letter_code
_entity_poly.pdbx_strand_id
1 'polypeptide(L)'
;MLDILIIVAEVSLIILAFSVFHWLIGKLFKQLVRFAWLRKGDRSTRALRRKIRGMLVLHCLMLCVLVVAVNLWLIYQGNNLQEYTLEVITPISPDFWRSFAIGAFQSAGIVIVALISMAIVYPILDIACNRAKKFEYITSNDDSIEEFFSFLKNNLTNIVWLSVAIGCTQLLQVPAIVSQFLYIGLKIYAILAAGLLIFKAVAAIIDSLDALSNKYSNPDNFLRFYDHLRHLVSFLKRSLEYAIYVYMATLVVQQLELVADLAAYGPRIARVIGIIFISRIFVEVANLVIEEALLKNKKLSDFERQRRLTLIPLIRSSLRYAIYFGASISVLYTLGIDPTPIVAAAGIVGLAIGLGAQNLINDMVSGFFILFENYYLVGDFIEVGNAMGTVEAIDLRTTRIRNPDGQQHIIRNGDIGELVNYSKEYTNAVVEVGVAYQSDLDHVYRVIEEIGKVLKQEQLVVIEPTKVDGLNEFGESDLVVRTVTKVKPGTHLAIERILRKMIKNTFDQEGIEIPFARRVLIFQPEDGGNRDVVNAVKGDNLNQASE
;
A
#
# COMPACT_ATOMS: atom_id res chain seq x y z
N MET A 1 -45.41 -60.57 35.11
CA MET A 1 -44.29 -61.52 35.32
C MET A 1 -43.73 -62.03 33.99
N LEU A 2 -44.61 -62.29 33.00
CA LEU A 2 -44.22 -62.67 31.64
C LEU A 2 -43.38 -61.60 30.90
N ASP A 3 -43.73 -60.32 31.01
CA ASP A 3 -43.02 -59.21 30.32
C ASP A 3 -41.58 -59.03 30.80
N ILE A 4 -41.34 -59.26 32.10
CA ILE A 4 -39.99 -59.19 32.69
C ILE A 4 -39.12 -60.34 32.14
N LEU A 5 -39.69 -61.53 31.96
CA LEU A 5 -39.00 -62.68 31.37
C LEU A 5 -38.63 -62.42 29.89
N ILE A 6 -39.49 -61.74 29.13
CA ILE A 6 -39.24 -61.38 27.72
C ILE A 6 -38.08 -60.36 27.63
N ILE A 7 -38.10 -59.30 28.45
CA ILE A 7 -37.02 -58.31 28.48
C ILE A 7 -35.68 -58.95 28.88
N VAL A 8 -35.70 -59.84 29.89
CA VAL A 8 -34.50 -60.57 30.30
C VAL A 8 -33.99 -61.49 29.19
N ALA A 9 -34.89 -62.15 28.44
CA ALA A 9 -34.51 -63.00 27.32
C ALA A 9 -33.90 -62.20 26.14
N GLU A 10 -34.49 -61.06 25.77
CA GLU A 10 -33.97 -60.16 24.72
C GLU A 10 -32.59 -59.60 25.07
N VAL A 11 -32.43 -59.08 26.29
CA VAL A 11 -31.13 -58.59 26.79
C VAL A 11 -30.10 -59.73 26.83
N SER A 12 -30.48 -60.93 27.27
CA SER A 12 -29.59 -62.11 27.28
C SER A 12 -29.16 -62.52 25.87
N LEU A 13 -30.08 -62.46 24.89
CA LEU A 13 -29.81 -62.77 23.49
C LEU A 13 -28.84 -61.75 22.87
N ILE A 14 -29.03 -60.45 23.17
CA ILE A 14 -28.12 -59.38 22.72
C ILE A 14 -26.72 -59.58 23.30
N ILE A 15 -26.61 -59.86 24.60
CA ILE A 15 -25.33 -60.14 25.25
C ILE A 15 -24.66 -61.37 24.63
N LEU A 16 -25.43 -62.44 24.35
CA LEU A 16 -24.91 -63.66 23.73
C LEU A 16 -24.45 -63.42 22.29
N ALA A 17 -25.23 -62.70 21.49
CA ALA A 17 -24.86 -62.32 20.12
C ALA A 17 -23.58 -61.47 20.09
N PHE A 18 -23.47 -60.46 20.97
CA PHE A 18 -22.26 -59.64 21.10
C PHE A 18 -21.06 -60.44 21.60
N SER A 19 -21.25 -61.42 22.47
CA SER A 19 -20.19 -62.32 22.96
C SER A 19 -19.67 -63.24 21.85
N VAL A 20 -20.57 -63.82 21.04
CA VAL A 20 -20.22 -64.64 19.86
C VAL A 20 -19.49 -63.78 18.81
N PHE A 21 -19.99 -62.58 18.54
CA PHE A 21 -19.35 -61.64 17.63
C PHE A 21 -17.95 -61.22 18.13
N HIS A 22 -17.80 -60.96 19.43
CA HIS A 22 -16.51 -60.69 20.06
C HIS A 22 -15.52 -61.85 19.88
N TRP A 23 -16.00 -63.07 20.10
CA TRP A 23 -15.20 -64.28 19.92
C TRP A 23 -14.75 -64.47 18.46
N LEU A 24 -15.65 -64.24 17.50
CA LEU A 24 -15.36 -64.29 16.06
C LEU A 24 -14.31 -63.25 15.65
N ILE A 25 -14.47 -61.99 16.05
CA ILE A 25 -13.47 -60.93 15.82
C ILE A 25 -12.12 -61.32 16.43
N GLY A 26 -12.12 -61.87 17.64
CA GLY A 26 -10.89 -62.33 18.31
C GLY A 26 -10.16 -63.41 17.52
N LYS A 27 -10.91 -64.32 16.88
CA LYS A 27 -10.38 -65.42 16.05
C LYS A 27 -9.85 -64.90 14.71
N LEU A 28 -10.59 -64.03 14.02
CA LEU A 28 -10.16 -63.37 12.77
C LEU A 28 -8.90 -62.52 12.98
N PHE A 29 -8.84 -61.77 14.08
CA PHE A 29 -7.66 -60.97 14.42
C PHE A 29 -6.43 -61.84 14.72
N LYS A 30 -6.61 -63.00 15.37
CA LYS A 30 -5.53 -63.98 15.58
C LYS A 30 -5.03 -64.59 14.25
N GLN A 31 -5.89 -64.71 13.24
CA GLN A 31 -5.50 -65.18 11.90
C GLN A 31 -4.78 -64.09 11.10
N LEU A 32 -5.27 -62.85 11.15
CA LEU A 32 -4.66 -61.69 10.47
C LEU A 32 -3.24 -61.37 10.98
N VAL A 33 -2.99 -61.55 12.29
CA VAL A 33 -1.67 -61.32 12.90
C VAL A 33 -0.62 -62.38 12.47
N ARG A 34 -1.03 -63.51 11.88
CA ARG A 34 -0.07 -64.52 11.34
C ARG A 34 0.64 -64.06 10.06
N PHE A 35 0.12 -63.06 9.36
CA PHE A 35 0.78 -62.52 8.18
C PHE A 35 2.02 -61.69 8.58
N ALA A 36 3.18 -62.08 8.08
CA ALA A 36 4.50 -61.57 8.47
C ALA A 36 4.64 -60.04 8.36
N TRP A 37 3.85 -59.41 7.49
CA TRP A 37 3.88 -57.97 7.22
C TRP A 37 3.20 -57.10 8.31
N LEU A 38 2.31 -57.67 9.15
CA LEU A 38 1.66 -56.98 10.30
C LEU A 38 2.47 -57.07 11.62
N ARG A 39 3.56 -57.83 11.64
CA ARG A 39 4.35 -58.12 12.84
C ARG A 39 5.16 -56.91 13.36
N LYS A 40 5.41 -55.91 12.52
CA LYS A 40 6.23 -54.71 12.86
C LYS A 40 5.49 -53.67 13.73
N GLY A 41 4.17 -53.78 13.92
CA GLY A 41 3.32 -52.80 14.63
C GLY A 41 2.74 -53.24 15.98
N ASP A 42 3.42 -54.11 16.72
CA ASP A 42 2.87 -54.88 17.86
C ASP A 42 2.35 -54.05 19.06
N ARG A 43 2.72 -52.76 19.17
CA ARG A 43 2.18 -51.86 20.21
C ARG A 43 0.84 -51.20 19.84
N SER A 44 0.63 -50.81 18.57
CA SER A 44 -0.62 -50.16 18.17
C SER A 44 -1.76 -51.16 18.01
N THR A 45 -1.47 -52.40 17.60
CA THR A 45 -2.47 -53.48 17.45
C THR A 45 -3.09 -53.89 18.78
N ARG A 46 -2.29 -53.94 19.86
CA ARG A 46 -2.78 -54.21 21.21
C ARG A 46 -3.60 -53.05 21.79
N ALA A 47 -3.20 -51.81 21.53
CA ALA A 47 -3.96 -50.62 21.93
C ALA A 47 -5.30 -50.51 21.17
N LEU A 48 -5.29 -50.79 19.86
CA LEU A 48 -6.47 -50.84 19.02
C LEU A 48 -7.45 -51.93 19.47
N ARG A 49 -6.96 -53.14 19.76
CA ARG A 49 -7.79 -54.23 20.32
C ARG A 49 -8.44 -53.83 21.65
N ARG A 50 -7.73 -53.08 22.51
CA ARG A 50 -8.28 -52.58 23.79
C ARG A 50 -9.34 -51.50 23.57
N LYS A 51 -9.12 -50.56 22.64
CA LYS A 51 -10.11 -49.54 22.25
C LYS A 51 -11.36 -50.16 21.61
N ILE A 52 -11.19 -51.09 20.67
CA ILE A 52 -12.30 -51.82 20.03
C ILE A 52 -13.09 -52.60 21.09
N ARG A 53 -12.42 -53.28 22.03
CA ARG A 53 -13.08 -53.98 23.13
C ARG A 53 -13.89 -53.04 24.01
N GLY A 54 -13.32 -51.88 24.37
CA GLY A 54 -14.01 -50.85 25.14
C GLY A 54 -15.26 -50.33 24.42
N MET A 55 -15.15 -50.01 23.13
CA MET A 55 -16.31 -49.56 22.33
C MET A 55 -17.36 -50.65 22.18
N LEU A 56 -16.98 -51.90 21.94
CA LEU A 56 -17.91 -53.00 21.75
C LEU A 56 -18.74 -53.27 23.01
N VAL A 57 -18.11 -53.22 24.18
CA VAL A 57 -18.78 -53.37 25.48
C VAL A 57 -19.68 -52.18 25.75
N LEU A 58 -19.22 -50.96 25.48
CA LEU A 58 -20.01 -49.74 25.68
C LEU A 58 -21.23 -49.69 24.75
N HIS A 59 -21.09 -50.10 23.49
CA HIS A 59 -22.21 -50.22 22.56
C HIS A 59 -23.17 -51.35 22.96
N CYS A 60 -22.67 -52.50 23.41
CA CYS A 60 -23.51 -53.57 23.95
C CYS A 60 -24.34 -53.07 25.14
N LEU A 61 -23.71 -52.36 26.08
CA LEU A 61 -24.38 -51.80 27.25
C LEU A 61 -25.40 -50.72 26.86
N MET A 62 -25.04 -49.81 25.95
CA MET A 62 -25.95 -48.79 25.44
C MET A 62 -27.16 -49.40 24.74
N LEU A 63 -26.95 -50.45 23.94
CA LEU A 63 -28.02 -51.14 23.20
C LEU A 63 -28.91 -51.95 24.15
N CYS A 64 -28.34 -52.57 25.19
CA CYS A 64 -29.13 -53.18 26.27
C CYS A 64 -29.98 -52.14 27.01
N VAL A 65 -29.41 -50.98 27.36
CA VAL A 65 -30.14 -49.89 28.00
C VAL A 65 -31.23 -49.32 27.10
N LEU A 66 -30.96 -49.18 25.80
CA LEU A 66 -31.93 -48.72 24.81
C LEU A 66 -33.11 -49.69 24.68
N VAL A 67 -32.84 -50.99 24.56
CA VAL A 67 -33.88 -52.03 24.47
C VAL A 67 -34.72 -52.04 25.75
N VAL A 68 -34.09 -51.94 26.92
CA VAL A 68 -34.79 -51.81 28.19
C VAL A 68 -35.64 -50.52 28.22
N ALA A 69 -35.12 -49.38 27.77
CA ALA A 69 -35.83 -48.11 27.77
C ALA A 69 -37.03 -48.10 26.80
N VAL A 70 -36.88 -48.68 25.61
CA VAL A 70 -37.96 -48.83 24.61
C VAL A 70 -39.04 -49.78 25.15
N ASN A 71 -38.65 -50.90 25.74
CA ASN A 71 -39.60 -51.85 26.33
C ASN A 71 -40.32 -51.26 27.55
N LEU A 72 -39.64 -50.48 28.41
CA LEU A 72 -40.30 -49.75 29.51
C LEU A 72 -41.27 -48.68 28.99
N TRP A 73 -40.93 -47.98 27.89
CA TRP A 73 -41.82 -46.99 27.28
C TRP A 73 -43.07 -47.65 26.68
N LEU A 74 -42.92 -48.80 26.02
CA LEU A 74 -44.03 -49.59 25.49
C LEU A 74 -44.99 -50.07 26.60
N ILE A 75 -44.47 -50.50 27.75
CA ILE A 75 -45.28 -50.85 28.94
C ILE A 75 -46.05 -49.63 29.45
N TYR A 76 -45.42 -48.46 29.48
CA TYR A 76 -46.05 -47.21 29.92
C TYR A 76 -47.21 -46.77 29.00
N GLN A 77 -47.13 -47.04 27.69
CA GLN A 77 -48.21 -46.78 26.74
C GLN A 77 -49.37 -47.80 26.80
N GLY A 78 -49.25 -48.87 27.61
CA GLY A 78 -50.29 -49.89 27.77
C GLY A 78 -50.33 -50.94 26.66
N ASN A 79 -49.30 -51.02 25.81
CA ASN A 79 -49.20 -52.01 24.74
C ASN A 79 -48.71 -53.37 25.28
N ASN A 80 -49.21 -54.46 24.69
CA ASN A 80 -48.86 -55.81 25.09
C ASN A 80 -47.49 -56.21 24.50
N LEU A 81 -46.46 -56.41 25.35
CA LEU A 81 -45.08 -56.66 24.90
C LEU A 81 -44.97 -57.86 23.96
N GLN A 82 -45.77 -58.89 24.24
CA GLN A 82 -45.74 -60.15 23.52
C GLN A 82 -46.21 -60.02 22.07
N GLU A 83 -47.21 -59.17 21.80
CA GLU A 83 -47.68 -58.88 20.43
C GLU A 83 -46.64 -58.08 19.65
N TYR A 84 -46.03 -57.06 20.26
CA TYR A 84 -44.99 -56.25 19.61
C TYR A 84 -43.73 -57.08 19.29
N THR A 85 -43.25 -57.89 20.23
CA THR A 85 -42.08 -58.77 19.99
C THR A 85 -42.41 -59.84 18.94
N LEU A 86 -43.63 -60.39 18.91
CA LEU A 86 -44.04 -61.33 17.85
C LEU A 86 -44.21 -60.63 16.50
N GLU A 87 -44.73 -59.40 16.44
CA GLU A 87 -44.89 -58.63 15.21
C GLU A 87 -43.53 -58.19 14.61
N VAL A 88 -42.50 -58.05 15.43
CA VAL A 88 -41.11 -57.78 15.00
C VAL A 88 -40.37 -59.06 14.58
N ILE A 89 -40.65 -60.21 15.21
CA ILE A 89 -39.95 -61.49 14.94
C ILE A 89 -40.58 -62.31 13.81
N THR A 90 -41.90 -62.30 13.69
CA THR A 90 -42.65 -63.07 12.67
C THR A 90 -42.36 -62.68 11.21
N PRO A 91 -41.92 -61.45 10.85
CA PRO A 91 -41.55 -61.10 9.47
C PRO A 91 -40.10 -61.43 9.11
N ILE A 92 -39.28 -62.01 10.01
CA ILE A 92 -37.87 -62.32 9.72
C ILE A 92 -37.82 -63.51 8.75
N SER A 93 -37.94 -63.22 7.47
CA SER A 93 -37.88 -64.20 6.39
C SER A 93 -36.48 -64.83 6.30
N PRO A 94 -36.35 -66.06 5.78
CA PRO A 94 -35.06 -66.67 5.47
C PRO A 94 -34.19 -65.79 4.55
N ASP A 95 -34.80 -64.89 3.77
CA ASP A 95 -34.10 -63.97 2.88
C ASP A 95 -33.38 -62.85 3.63
N PHE A 96 -33.86 -62.43 4.81
CA PHE A 96 -33.13 -61.52 5.69
C PHE A 96 -31.79 -62.12 6.16
N TRP A 97 -31.78 -63.39 6.56
CA TRP A 97 -30.55 -64.06 6.99
C TRP A 97 -29.55 -64.24 5.84
N ARG A 98 -30.05 -64.47 4.62
CA ARG A 98 -29.21 -64.52 3.40
C ARG A 98 -28.65 -63.15 3.07
N SER A 99 -29.46 -62.09 3.07
CA SER A 99 -28.99 -60.73 2.79
C SER A 99 -27.99 -60.24 3.84
N PHE A 100 -28.23 -60.54 5.12
CA PHE A 100 -27.31 -60.25 6.21
C PHE A 100 -25.98 -61.00 6.07
N ALA A 101 -26.01 -62.29 5.72
CA ALA A 101 -24.79 -63.09 5.51
C ALA A 101 -23.97 -62.60 4.30
N ILE A 102 -24.63 -62.25 3.19
CA ILE A 102 -23.99 -61.65 2.02
C ILE A 102 -23.39 -60.28 2.37
N GLY A 103 -24.14 -59.42 3.08
CA GLY A 103 -23.69 -58.11 3.55
C GLY A 103 -22.50 -58.22 4.51
N ALA A 104 -22.51 -59.18 5.43
CA ALA A 104 -21.39 -59.47 6.33
C ALA A 104 -20.13 -59.93 5.55
N PHE A 105 -20.28 -60.80 4.54
CA PHE A 105 -19.17 -61.23 3.70
C PHE A 105 -18.59 -60.07 2.88
N GLN A 106 -19.43 -59.25 2.26
CA GLN A 106 -19.01 -58.06 1.51
C GLN A 106 -18.33 -57.02 2.41
N SER A 107 -18.83 -56.83 3.64
CA SER A 107 -18.22 -55.93 4.64
C SER A 107 -16.80 -56.38 5.02
N ALA A 108 -16.57 -57.70 5.17
CA ALA A 108 -15.25 -58.26 5.39
C ALA A 108 -14.32 -58.01 4.19
N GLY A 109 -14.85 -58.06 2.97
CA GLY A 109 -14.13 -57.69 1.75
C GLY A 109 -13.64 -56.23 1.75
N ILE A 110 -14.51 -55.27 2.08
CA ILE A 110 -14.15 -53.84 2.15
C ILE A 110 -13.05 -53.61 3.21
N VAL A 111 -13.13 -54.27 4.37
CA VAL A 111 -12.10 -54.17 5.41
C VAL A 111 -10.74 -54.69 4.90
N ILE A 112 -10.72 -55.81 4.17
CA ILE A 112 -9.49 -56.36 3.60
C ILE A 112 -8.89 -55.40 2.57
N VAL A 113 -9.71 -54.84 1.67
CA VAL A 113 -9.27 -53.86 0.67
C VAL A 113 -8.67 -52.63 1.35
N ALA A 114 -9.30 -52.13 2.42
CA ALA A 114 -8.80 -50.99 3.19
C ALA A 114 -7.45 -51.26 3.87
N LEU A 115 -7.25 -52.47 4.42
CA LEU A 115 -5.96 -52.86 5.00
C LEU A 115 -4.86 -52.95 3.94
N ILE A 116 -5.18 -53.47 2.74
CA ILE A 116 -4.25 -53.52 1.61
C ILE A 116 -3.94 -52.12 1.07
N SER A 117 -4.91 -51.21 0.99
CA SER A 117 -4.65 -49.84 0.54
C SER A 117 -3.72 -49.09 1.51
N MET A 118 -3.93 -49.24 2.83
CA MET A 118 -3.03 -48.66 3.83
C MET A 118 -1.60 -49.24 3.73
N ALA A 119 -1.48 -50.51 3.33
CA ALA A 119 -0.20 -51.18 3.13
C ALA A 119 0.72 -50.49 2.14
N ILE A 120 0.10 -50.00 1.07
CA ILE A 120 0.78 -49.42 -0.08
C ILE A 120 1.07 -47.94 0.19
N VAL A 121 0.12 -47.22 0.81
CA VAL A 121 0.24 -45.77 1.00
C VAL A 121 1.27 -45.40 2.07
N TYR A 122 1.36 -46.13 3.19
CA TYR A 122 2.28 -45.74 4.28
C TYR A 122 3.76 -45.73 3.89
N PRO A 123 4.30 -46.74 3.19
CA PRO A 123 5.68 -46.70 2.70
C PRO A 123 5.95 -45.54 1.74
N ILE A 124 4.99 -45.21 0.86
CA ILE A 124 5.12 -44.10 -0.09
C ILE A 124 5.22 -42.76 0.65
N LEU A 125 4.36 -42.56 1.67
CA LEU A 125 4.40 -41.36 2.51
C LEU A 125 5.70 -41.27 3.31
N ASP A 126 6.20 -42.38 3.86
CA ASP A 126 7.46 -42.41 4.61
C ASP A 126 8.66 -42.08 3.67
N ILE A 127 8.64 -42.54 2.41
CA ILE A 127 9.65 -42.18 1.39
C ILE A 127 9.57 -40.68 1.05
N ALA A 128 8.35 -40.15 0.84
CA ALA A 128 8.14 -38.75 0.52
C ALA A 128 8.61 -37.82 1.66
N CYS A 129 8.31 -38.17 2.91
CA CYS A 129 8.78 -37.46 4.10
C CYS A 129 10.33 -37.40 4.13
N ASN A 130 10.98 -38.54 3.96
CA ASN A 130 12.45 -38.61 3.94
C ASN A 130 13.08 -37.81 2.79
N ARG A 131 12.40 -37.72 1.64
CA ARG A 131 12.87 -36.93 0.50
C ARG A 131 12.70 -35.43 0.74
N ALA A 132 11.60 -35.01 1.37
CA ALA A 132 11.35 -33.63 1.75
C ALA A 132 12.39 -33.12 2.78
N LYS A 133 12.68 -33.91 3.81
CA LYS A 133 13.73 -33.59 4.81
C LYS A 133 15.14 -33.48 4.22
N LYS A 134 15.44 -34.28 3.21
CA LYS A 134 16.75 -34.27 2.52
C LYS A 134 16.88 -33.18 1.46
N PHE A 135 15.84 -32.38 1.22
CA PHE A 135 15.90 -31.28 0.28
C PHE A 135 16.77 -30.15 0.88
N GLU A 136 17.93 -29.92 0.28
CA GLU A 136 18.90 -28.86 0.63
C GLU A 136 19.55 -28.88 2.04
N TYR A 137 19.42 -29.98 2.80
CA TYR A 137 20.06 -30.18 4.12
C TYR A 137 19.76 -29.06 5.14
N ILE A 138 18.55 -28.51 5.12
CA ILE A 138 18.11 -27.49 6.07
C ILE A 138 17.36 -28.19 7.20
N THR A 139 18.00 -28.38 8.35
CA THR A 139 17.40 -29.14 9.47
C THR A 139 16.37 -28.35 10.28
N SER A 140 16.23 -27.05 10.03
CA SER A 140 15.36 -26.16 10.83
C SER A 140 13.86 -26.35 10.58
N ASN A 141 13.47 -27.03 9.50
CA ASN A 141 12.06 -27.30 9.14
C ASN A 141 11.69 -28.79 9.23
N ASP A 142 12.61 -29.66 9.64
CA ASP A 142 12.42 -31.12 9.68
C ASP A 142 11.26 -31.52 10.59
N ASP A 143 11.07 -30.83 11.71
CA ASP A 143 9.98 -31.05 12.66
C ASP A 143 8.62 -30.71 12.03
N SER A 144 8.51 -29.58 11.33
CA SER A 144 7.29 -29.16 10.63
C SER A 144 6.91 -30.14 9.51
N ILE A 145 7.91 -30.64 8.78
CA ILE A 145 7.71 -31.65 7.72
C ILE A 145 7.23 -32.97 8.32
N GLU A 146 7.87 -33.46 9.40
CA GLU A 146 7.46 -34.71 10.05
C GLU A 146 6.05 -34.62 10.64
N GLU A 147 5.72 -33.50 11.28
CA GLU A 147 4.40 -33.27 11.84
C GLU A 147 3.32 -33.25 10.76
N PHE A 148 3.59 -32.67 9.58
CA PHE A 148 2.70 -32.70 8.43
C PHE A 148 2.44 -34.13 7.93
N PHE A 149 3.49 -34.92 7.68
CA PHE A 149 3.34 -36.29 7.16
C PHE A 149 2.70 -37.24 8.18
N SER A 150 3.02 -37.08 9.48
CA SER A 150 2.37 -37.80 10.58
C SER A 150 0.87 -37.47 10.65
N PHE A 151 0.52 -36.19 10.54
CA PHE A 151 -0.87 -35.74 10.52
C PHE A 151 -1.61 -36.29 9.29
N LEU A 152 -1.01 -36.24 8.10
CA LEU A 152 -1.57 -36.81 6.87
C LEU A 152 -1.85 -38.31 7.02
N LYS A 153 -0.89 -39.08 7.55
CA LYS A 153 -1.02 -40.53 7.76
C LYS A 153 -2.16 -40.86 8.72
N ASN A 154 -2.23 -40.18 9.86
CA ASN A 154 -3.29 -40.39 10.86
C ASN A 154 -4.68 -40.05 10.30
N ASN A 155 -4.81 -38.93 9.57
CA ASN A 155 -6.09 -38.54 8.99
C ASN A 155 -6.54 -39.46 7.86
N LEU A 156 -5.61 -39.90 6.99
CA LEU A 156 -5.91 -40.88 5.96
C LEU A 156 -6.42 -42.19 6.58
N THR A 157 -5.78 -42.63 7.68
CA THR A 157 -6.22 -43.80 8.45
C THR A 157 -7.67 -43.67 8.90
N ASN A 158 -8.00 -42.52 9.51
CA ASN A 158 -9.33 -42.26 10.05
C ASN A 158 -10.38 -42.14 8.94
N ILE A 159 -10.08 -41.45 7.83
CA ILE A 159 -10.98 -41.33 6.67
C ILE A 159 -11.29 -42.71 6.08
N VAL A 160 -10.27 -43.55 5.89
CA VAL A 160 -10.47 -44.89 5.35
C VAL A 160 -11.34 -45.74 6.29
N TRP A 161 -11.09 -45.71 7.61
CA TRP A 161 -11.93 -46.46 8.57
C TRP A 161 -13.37 -45.95 8.64
N LEU A 162 -13.58 -44.63 8.57
CA LEU A 162 -14.92 -44.05 8.51
C LEU A 162 -15.66 -44.42 7.22
N SER A 163 -14.96 -44.42 6.07
CA SER A 163 -15.50 -44.90 4.79
C SER A 163 -15.86 -46.39 4.82
N VAL A 164 -15.01 -47.21 5.45
CA VAL A 164 -15.30 -48.63 5.69
C VAL A 164 -16.55 -48.78 6.57
N ALA A 165 -16.67 -48.00 7.64
CA ALA A 165 -17.85 -48.03 8.50
C ALA A 165 -19.14 -47.67 7.75
N ILE A 166 -19.11 -46.65 6.89
CA ILE A 166 -20.25 -46.29 6.02
C ILE A 166 -20.58 -47.42 5.05
N GLY A 167 -19.58 -47.97 4.35
CA GLY A 167 -19.76 -49.10 3.45
C GLY A 167 -20.39 -50.30 4.18
N CYS A 168 -19.95 -50.60 5.40
CA CYS A 168 -20.56 -51.62 6.23
C CYS A 168 -22.04 -51.31 6.52
N THR A 169 -22.40 -50.08 6.91
CA THR A 169 -23.82 -49.75 7.19
C THR A 169 -24.73 -49.91 5.97
N GLN A 170 -24.24 -49.61 4.77
CA GLN A 170 -25.00 -49.77 3.52
C GLN A 170 -25.18 -51.25 3.15
N LEU A 171 -24.12 -52.05 3.31
CA LEU A 171 -24.14 -53.48 3.01
C LEU A 171 -24.94 -54.31 4.01
N LEU A 172 -24.98 -53.88 5.28
CA LEU A 172 -25.75 -54.50 6.36
C LEU A 172 -27.24 -54.06 6.37
N GLN A 173 -27.69 -53.29 5.38
CA GLN A 173 -29.08 -52.82 5.24
C GLN A 173 -29.60 -52.07 6.49
N VAL A 174 -28.71 -51.33 7.15
CA VAL A 174 -29.06 -50.50 8.31
C VAL A 174 -29.98 -49.34 7.86
N PRO A 175 -30.93 -48.88 8.69
CA PRO A 175 -31.82 -47.77 8.34
C PRO A 175 -31.09 -46.56 7.73
N ALA A 176 -31.64 -46.01 6.64
CA ALA A 176 -31.01 -44.97 5.83
C ALA A 176 -30.63 -43.70 6.63
N ILE A 177 -31.34 -43.43 7.71
CA ILE A 177 -31.04 -42.34 8.66
C ILE A 177 -29.64 -42.48 9.25
N VAL A 178 -29.23 -43.69 9.65
CA VAL A 178 -27.93 -43.93 10.30
C VAL A 178 -26.80 -43.74 9.30
N SER A 179 -26.95 -44.24 8.08
CA SER A 179 -25.94 -44.08 7.03
C SER A 179 -25.82 -42.63 6.55
N GLN A 180 -26.93 -41.88 6.51
CA GLN A 180 -26.93 -40.45 6.19
C GLN A 180 -26.17 -39.61 7.23
N PHE A 181 -26.43 -39.82 8.53
CA PHE A 181 -25.70 -39.11 9.59
C PHE A 181 -24.21 -39.47 9.63
N LEU A 182 -23.87 -40.75 9.43
CA LEU A 182 -22.48 -41.21 9.38
C LEU A 182 -21.73 -40.59 8.18
N TYR A 183 -22.41 -40.45 7.04
CA TYR A 183 -21.86 -39.80 5.85
C TYR A 183 -21.63 -38.29 6.03
N ILE A 184 -22.59 -37.57 6.67
CA ILE A 184 -22.42 -36.15 7.04
C ILE A 184 -21.24 -36.01 8.02
N GLY A 185 -21.14 -36.89 9.02
CA GLY A 185 -20.03 -36.90 9.96
C GLY A 185 -18.67 -37.12 9.29
N LEU A 186 -18.58 -38.05 8.32
CA LEU A 186 -17.37 -38.25 7.52
C LEU A 186 -17.02 -36.99 6.71
N LYS A 187 -17.99 -36.34 6.06
CA LYS A 187 -17.74 -35.11 5.31
C LYS A 187 -17.18 -34.02 6.21
N ILE A 188 -17.79 -33.77 7.37
CA ILE A 188 -17.31 -32.78 8.35
C ILE A 188 -15.88 -33.12 8.80
N TYR A 189 -15.62 -34.38 9.14
CA TYR A 189 -14.28 -34.83 9.52
C TYR A 189 -13.26 -34.60 8.41
N ALA A 190 -13.62 -34.93 7.16
CA ALA A 190 -12.75 -34.76 6.01
C ALA A 190 -12.45 -33.28 5.73
N ILE A 191 -13.44 -32.39 5.85
CA ILE A 191 -13.27 -30.93 5.71
C ILE A 191 -12.27 -30.41 6.76
N LEU A 192 -12.46 -30.78 8.03
CA LEU A 192 -11.57 -30.37 9.12
C LEU A 192 -10.16 -30.92 8.95
N ALA A 193 -10.04 -32.20 8.59
CA ALA A 193 -8.75 -32.84 8.33
C ALA A 193 -8.01 -32.19 7.16
N ALA A 194 -8.72 -31.89 6.06
CA ALA A 194 -8.14 -31.25 4.89
C ALA A 194 -7.68 -29.83 5.18
N GLY A 195 -8.48 -29.01 5.86
CA GLY A 195 -8.08 -27.63 6.16
C GLY A 195 -6.92 -27.53 7.17
N LEU A 196 -6.90 -28.39 8.21
CA LEU A 196 -5.75 -28.48 9.11
C LEU A 196 -4.48 -28.98 8.40
N LEU A 197 -4.63 -29.86 7.42
CA LEU A 197 -3.53 -30.33 6.60
C LEU A 197 -2.98 -29.22 5.71
N ILE A 198 -3.86 -28.44 5.06
CA ILE A 198 -3.46 -27.26 4.28
C ILE A 198 -2.72 -26.25 5.18
N PHE A 199 -3.22 -26.01 6.39
CA PHE A 199 -2.54 -25.12 7.34
C PHE A 199 -1.13 -25.61 7.66
N LYS A 200 -0.96 -26.89 8.01
CA LYS A 200 0.37 -27.48 8.29
C LYS A 200 1.29 -27.42 7.07
N ALA A 201 0.77 -27.66 5.87
CA ALA A 201 1.54 -27.51 4.63
C ALA A 201 2.01 -26.07 4.42
N VAL A 202 1.11 -25.09 4.54
CA VAL A 202 1.47 -23.67 4.34
C VAL A 202 2.44 -23.22 5.43
N ALA A 203 2.24 -23.60 6.68
CA ALA A 203 3.18 -23.31 7.76
C ALA A 203 4.58 -23.88 7.45
N ALA A 204 4.67 -25.13 7.01
CA ALA A 204 5.94 -25.75 6.62
C ALA A 204 6.60 -25.03 5.44
N ILE A 205 5.82 -24.59 4.44
CA ILE A 205 6.33 -23.80 3.29
C ILE A 205 6.87 -22.46 3.78
N ILE A 206 6.12 -21.73 4.61
CA ILE A 206 6.54 -20.43 5.14
C ILE A 206 7.82 -20.57 5.96
N ASP A 207 7.89 -21.56 6.85
CA ASP A 207 9.06 -21.80 7.70
C ASP A 207 10.28 -22.21 6.84
N SER A 208 10.06 -22.96 5.74
CA SER A 208 11.11 -23.32 4.77
C SER A 208 11.61 -22.10 3.99
N LEU A 209 10.71 -21.21 3.56
CA LEU A 209 11.06 -19.95 2.89
C LEU A 209 11.81 -19.01 3.83
N ASP A 210 11.44 -18.92 5.11
CA ASP A 210 12.18 -18.13 6.11
C ASP A 210 13.59 -18.68 6.33
N ALA A 211 13.75 -20.00 6.42
CA ALA A 211 15.05 -20.65 6.55
C ALA A 211 15.94 -20.40 5.32
N LEU A 212 15.38 -20.49 4.11
CA LEU A 212 16.09 -20.19 2.85
C LEU A 212 16.49 -18.71 2.77
N SER A 213 15.57 -17.81 3.04
CA SER A 213 15.81 -16.37 2.99
C SER A 213 16.96 -15.97 3.92
N ASN A 214 16.98 -16.49 5.16
CA ASN A 214 18.08 -16.23 6.10
C ASN A 214 19.43 -16.79 5.62
N LYS A 215 19.44 -17.98 5.00
CA LYS A 215 20.69 -18.61 4.51
C LYS A 215 21.33 -17.86 3.34
N TYR A 216 20.50 -17.26 2.47
CA TYR A 216 20.96 -16.52 1.28
C TYR A 216 20.98 -14.99 1.46
N SER A 217 20.64 -14.48 2.66
CA SER A 217 20.71 -13.05 2.96
C SER A 217 22.16 -12.57 2.94
N ASN A 218 22.49 -11.71 1.98
CA ASN A 218 23.79 -11.05 1.83
C ASN A 218 23.56 -9.53 1.88
N PRO A 219 24.42 -8.71 2.53
CA PRO A 219 24.17 -7.29 2.75
C PRO A 219 23.98 -6.45 1.47
N ASP A 220 24.55 -6.92 0.35
CA ASP A 220 24.50 -6.23 -0.95
C ASP A 220 23.34 -6.70 -1.85
N ASN A 221 22.50 -7.62 -1.39
CA ASN A 221 21.42 -8.20 -2.20
C ASN A 221 20.03 -7.72 -1.76
N PHE A 222 19.04 -7.79 -2.66
CA PHE A 222 17.64 -7.40 -2.39
C PHE A 222 17.03 -8.11 -1.16
N LEU A 223 17.63 -9.20 -0.70
CA LEU A 223 17.24 -9.92 0.52
C LEU A 223 17.43 -9.13 1.81
N ARG A 224 18.15 -8.00 1.84
CA ARG A 224 18.19 -7.12 3.02
C ARG A 224 16.80 -6.57 3.41
N PHE A 225 15.89 -6.37 2.45
CA PHE A 225 14.52 -5.96 2.73
C PHE A 225 13.72 -7.04 3.46
N TYR A 226 14.14 -8.30 3.36
CA TYR A 226 13.50 -9.42 4.04
C TYR A 226 13.60 -9.27 5.57
N ASP A 227 14.74 -8.83 6.11
CA ASP A 227 14.91 -8.69 7.57
C ASP A 227 13.88 -7.73 8.19
N HIS A 228 13.54 -6.67 7.47
CA HIS A 228 12.49 -5.74 7.89
C HIS A 228 11.09 -6.36 7.73
N LEU A 229 10.84 -7.08 6.62
CA LEU A 229 9.56 -7.73 6.34
C LEU A 229 9.35 -9.03 7.16
N ARG A 230 10.38 -9.52 7.86
CA ARG A 230 10.34 -10.79 8.60
C ARG A 230 9.25 -10.84 9.65
N HIS A 231 8.97 -9.71 10.32
CA HIS A 231 7.88 -9.65 11.28
C HIS A 231 6.50 -9.83 10.61
N LEU A 232 6.35 -9.49 9.32
CA LEU A 232 5.12 -9.73 8.56
C LEU A 232 4.91 -11.22 8.28
N VAL A 233 5.96 -12.05 8.28
CA VAL A 233 5.84 -13.51 8.09
C VAL A 233 5.03 -14.13 9.22
N SER A 234 5.27 -13.71 10.47
CA SER A 234 4.48 -14.14 11.63
C SER A 234 3.02 -13.70 11.50
N PHE A 235 2.80 -12.48 11.01
CA PHE A 235 1.46 -11.95 10.79
C PHE A 235 0.72 -12.66 9.64
N LEU A 236 1.43 -12.98 8.54
CA LEU A 236 0.94 -13.77 7.41
C LEU A 236 0.46 -15.15 7.87
N LYS A 237 1.27 -15.82 8.69
CA LYS A 237 0.92 -17.13 9.26
C LYS A 237 -0.39 -17.07 10.04
N ARG A 238 -0.56 -16.05 10.90
CA ARG A 238 -1.80 -15.82 11.67
C ARG A 238 -2.99 -15.45 10.79
N SER A 239 -2.83 -14.57 9.81
CA SER A 239 -3.94 -14.18 8.92
C SER A 239 -4.42 -15.36 8.08
N LEU A 240 -3.47 -16.18 7.60
CA LEU A 240 -3.78 -17.37 6.82
C LEU A 240 -4.44 -18.45 7.68
N GLU A 241 -3.98 -18.63 8.92
CA GLU A 241 -4.63 -19.48 9.91
C GLU A 241 -6.10 -19.11 10.11
N TYR A 242 -6.38 -17.83 10.38
CA TYR A 242 -7.76 -17.36 10.56
C TYR A 242 -8.60 -17.51 9.29
N ALA A 243 -8.04 -17.22 8.11
CA ALA A 243 -8.76 -17.41 6.85
C ALA A 243 -9.12 -18.89 6.60
N ILE A 244 -8.19 -19.82 6.87
CA ILE A 244 -8.44 -21.27 6.76
C ILE A 244 -9.50 -21.71 7.77
N TYR A 245 -9.45 -21.24 9.02
CA TYR A 245 -10.47 -21.56 10.02
C TYR A 245 -11.86 -21.06 9.62
N VAL A 246 -11.96 -19.83 9.10
CA VAL A 246 -13.22 -19.29 8.59
C VAL A 246 -13.75 -20.12 7.42
N TYR A 247 -12.88 -20.51 6.47
CA TYR A 247 -13.30 -21.33 5.34
C TYR A 247 -13.72 -22.74 5.75
N MET A 248 -12.99 -23.38 6.68
CA MET A 248 -13.39 -24.66 7.26
C MET A 248 -14.75 -24.56 7.96
N ALA A 249 -14.94 -23.56 8.82
CA ALA A 249 -16.21 -23.35 9.50
C ALA A 249 -17.36 -23.15 8.50
N THR A 250 -17.11 -22.39 7.43
CA THR A 250 -18.08 -22.16 6.34
C THR A 250 -18.50 -23.48 5.68
N LEU A 251 -17.53 -24.30 5.29
CA LEU A 251 -17.78 -25.58 4.64
C LEU A 251 -18.48 -26.59 5.57
N VAL A 252 -18.17 -26.56 6.87
CA VAL A 252 -18.84 -27.40 7.87
C VAL A 252 -20.29 -26.96 8.07
N VAL A 253 -20.54 -25.66 8.20
CA VAL A 253 -21.88 -25.09 8.36
C VAL A 253 -22.78 -25.42 7.16
N GLN A 254 -22.23 -25.46 5.94
CA GLN A 254 -22.97 -25.91 4.74
C GLN A 254 -23.47 -27.35 4.81
N GLN A 255 -22.86 -28.21 5.65
CA GLN A 255 -23.33 -29.58 5.83
C GLN A 255 -24.50 -29.70 6.82
N LEU A 256 -24.83 -28.62 7.54
CA LEU A 256 -25.88 -28.58 8.54
C LEU A 256 -27.05 -27.73 8.03
N GLU A 257 -28.13 -28.39 7.58
CA GLU A 257 -29.29 -27.73 6.96
C GLU A 257 -29.88 -26.60 7.83
N LEU A 258 -29.89 -26.77 9.16
CA LEU A 258 -30.42 -25.78 10.10
C LEU A 258 -29.66 -24.43 10.13
N VAL A 259 -28.40 -24.42 9.69
CA VAL A 259 -27.46 -23.30 9.87
C VAL A 259 -26.84 -22.88 8.54
N ALA A 260 -27.18 -23.54 7.43
CA ALA A 260 -26.54 -23.38 6.12
C ALA A 260 -26.52 -21.93 5.62
N ASP A 261 -27.54 -21.13 5.95
CA ASP A 261 -27.62 -19.71 5.58
C ASP A 261 -26.46 -18.87 6.13
N LEU A 262 -25.90 -19.25 7.29
CA LEU A 262 -24.76 -18.54 7.89
C LEU A 262 -23.46 -18.73 7.09
N ALA A 263 -23.38 -19.75 6.23
CA ALA A 263 -22.21 -19.97 5.38
C ALA A 263 -22.00 -18.84 4.36
N ALA A 264 -23.03 -18.06 4.02
CA ALA A 264 -22.91 -16.93 3.12
C ALA A 264 -21.96 -15.82 3.64
N TYR A 265 -21.79 -15.72 4.96
CA TYR A 265 -20.92 -14.71 5.59
C TYR A 265 -19.44 -15.11 5.61
N GLY A 266 -19.14 -16.40 5.51
CA GLY A 266 -17.79 -16.93 5.58
C GLY A 266 -16.80 -16.29 4.60
N PRO A 267 -17.09 -16.29 3.29
CA PRO A 267 -16.22 -15.65 2.29
C PRO A 267 -16.04 -14.14 2.52
N ARG A 268 -17.05 -13.44 3.07
CA ARG A 268 -16.94 -12.01 3.40
C ARG A 268 -15.95 -11.78 4.54
N ILE A 269 -16.04 -12.57 5.61
CA ILE A 269 -15.12 -12.50 6.76
C ILE A 269 -13.68 -12.82 6.31
N ALA A 270 -13.49 -13.85 5.48
CA ALA A 270 -12.17 -14.20 4.95
C ALA A 270 -11.56 -13.06 4.10
N ARG A 271 -12.37 -12.40 3.26
CA ARG A 271 -11.93 -11.21 2.51
C ARG A 271 -11.54 -10.05 3.43
N VAL A 272 -12.29 -9.80 4.51
CA VAL A 272 -11.94 -8.75 5.50
C VAL A 272 -10.60 -9.03 6.15
N ILE A 273 -10.32 -10.28 6.55
CA ILE A 273 -9.01 -10.69 7.07
C ILE A 273 -7.91 -10.40 6.03
N GLY A 274 -8.16 -10.75 4.76
CA GLY A 274 -7.26 -10.46 3.65
C GLY A 274 -6.99 -8.97 3.44
N ILE A 275 -8.02 -8.12 3.50
CA ILE A 275 -7.88 -6.65 3.39
C ILE A 275 -7.02 -6.09 4.52
N ILE A 276 -7.27 -6.52 5.77
CA ILE A 276 -6.48 -6.09 6.93
C ILE A 276 -5.02 -6.52 6.74
N PHE A 277 -4.79 -7.75 6.29
CA PHE A 277 -3.46 -8.27 6.02
C PHE A 277 -2.71 -7.45 4.96
N ILE A 278 -3.35 -7.21 3.82
CA ILE A 278 -2.78 -6.43 2.71
C ILE A 278 -2.51 -4.98 3.16
N SER A 279 -3.42 -4.36 3.92
CA SER A 279 -3.22 -2.99 4.42
C SER A 279 -1.98 -2.86 5.31
N ARG A 280 -1.71 -3.87 6.15
CA ARG A 280 -0.49 -3.95 6.97
C ARG A 280 0.77 -4.07 6.13
N ILE A 281 0.73 -4.89 5.06
CA ILE A 281 1.85 -4.98 4.11
C ILE A 281 2.12 -3.61 3.48
N PHE A 282 1.09 -2.92 2.98
CA PHE A 282 1.25 -1.60 2.36
C PHE A 282 1.86 -0.57 3.32
N VAL A 283 1.44 -0.56 4.60
CA VAL A 283 2.03 0.34 5.60
C VAL A 283 3.52 0.05 5.81
N GLU A 284 3.89 -1.22 5.87
CA GLU A 284 5.27 -1.61 6.12
C GLU A 284 6.18 -1.34 4.91
N VAL A 285 5.70 -1.64 3.71
CA VAL A 285 6.39 -1.29 2.47
C VAL A 285 6.55 0.22 2.34
N ALA A 286 5.52 1.01 2.70
CA ALA A 286 5.64 2.47 2.72
C ALA A 286 6.70 2.94 3.73
N ASN A 287 6.72 2.38 4.95
CA ASN A 287 7.74 2.73 5.96
C ASN A 287 9.16 2.42 5.48
N LEU A 288 9.34 1.30 4.78
CA LEU A 288 10.59 0.87 4.17
C LEU A 288 11.06 1.83 3.07
N VAL A 289 10.17 2.20 2.16
CA VAL A 289 10.48 3.16 1.09
C VAL A 289 10.88 4.52 1.68
N ILE A 290 10.18 4.98 2.72
CA ILE A 290 10.50 6.22 3.43
C ILE A 290 11.89 6.13 4.08
N GLU A 291 12.19 5.01 4.73
CA GLU A 291 13.48 4.76 5.37
C GLU A 291 14.63 4.76 4.36
N GLU A 292 14.47 4.03 3.25
CA GLU A 292 15.51 3.94 2.22
C GLU A 292 15.72 5.28 1.51
N ALA A 293 14.64 6.00 1.18
CA ALA A 293 14.72 7.30 0.51
C ALA A 293 15.25 8.41 1.43
N LEU A 294 14.90 8.39 2.73
CA LEU A 294 15.17 9.49 3.66
C LEU A 294 16.22 9.18 4.73
N LEU A 295 16.79 7.99 4.84
CA LEU A 295 17.81 7.67 5.88
C LEU A 295 19.13 7.12 5.31
N LYS A 296 19.20 6.78 4.02
CA LYS A 296 20.42 6.23 3.40
C LYS A 296 21.59 7.23 3.32
N ASN A 297 21.32 8.53 3.21
CA ASN A 297 22.37 9.56 3.24
C ASN A 297 22.83 9.80 4.67
N LYS A 298 23.99 9.23 5.05
CA LYS A 298 24.59 9.33 6.41
C LYS A 298 25.47 10.56 6.64
N LYS A 299 25.79 11.34 5.60
CA LYS A 299 26.54 12.61 5.73
C LYS A 299 25.58 13.79 5.73
N LEU A 300 24.85 13.98 6.82
CA LEU A 300 23.91 15.09 6.95
C LEU A 300 24.43 16.12 7.92
N SER A 301 24.22 17.39 7.58
CA SER A 301 24.37 18.50 8.52
C SER A 301 23.37 18.36 9.68
N ASP A 302 23.69 18.90 10.86
CA ASP A 302 22.81 18.85 12.04
C ASP A 302 21.41 19.42 11.76
N PHE A 303 21.33 20.43 10.88
CA PHE A 303 20.08 21.03 10.43
C PHE A 303 19.22 20.06 9.60
N GLU A 304 19.83 19.28 8.71
CA GLU A 304 19.13 18.29 7.90
C GLU A 304 18.62 17.12 8.75
N ARG A 305 19.37 16.77 9.80
CA ARG A 305 18.97 15.75 10.77
C ARG A 305 17.74 16.17 11.57
N GLN A 306 17.70 17.41 12.09
CA GLN A 306 16.52 17.93 12.78
C GLN A 306 15.28 17.98 11.88
N ARG A 307 15.43 18.44 10.63
CA ARG A 307 14.33 18.46 9.65
C ARG A 307 13.79 17.06 9.33
N ARG A 308 14.67 16.04 9.25
CA ARG A 308 14.24 14.65 9.05
C ARG A 308 13.46 14.09 10.23
N LEU A 309 13.87 14.40 11.47
CA LEU A 309 13.20 13.92 12.68
C LEU A 309 11.75 14.40 12.79
N THR A 310 11.42 15.57 12.23
CA THR A 310 10.05 16.10 12.24
C THR A 310 9.23 15.67 11.03
N LEU A 311 9.82 15.61 9.82
CA LEU A 311 9.10 15.26 8.60
C LEU A 311 8.77 13.77 8.50
N ILE A 312 9.67 12.88 8.91
CA ILE A 312 9.49 11.43 8.76
C ILE A 312 8.24 10.93 9.51
N PRO A 313 8.01 11.28 10.79
CA PRO A 313 6.80 10.86 11.50
C PRO A 313 5.50 11.39 10.87
N LEU A 314 5.53 12.63 10.36
CA LEU A 314 4.36 13.24 9.71
C LEU A 314 3.98 12.48 8.41
N ILE A 315 4.97 12.16 7.57
CA ILE A 315 4.73 11.41 6.33
C ILE A 315 4.26 9.98 6.65
N ARG A 316 4.91 9.30 7.60
CA ARG A 316 4.53 7.94 8.02
C ARG A 316 3.10 7.88 8.58
N SER A 317 2.71 8.84 9.40
CA SER A 317 1.36 8.90 9.96
C SER A 317 0.32 9.23 8.88
N SER A 318 0.60 10.20 8.01
CA SER A 318 -0.30 10.58 6.91
C SER A 318 -0.57 9.41 5.96
N LEU A 319 0.47 8.70 5.52
CA LEU A 319 0.34 7.52 4.67
C LEU A 319 -0.42 6.38 5.36
N ARG A 320 -0.15 6.15 6.65
CA ARG A 320 -0.86 5.15 7.44
C ARG A 320 -2.36 5.43 7.52
N TYR A 321 -2.74 6.69 7.76
CA TYR A 321 -4.15 7.07 7.77
C TYR A 321 -4.81 6.90 6.40
N ALA A 322 -4.13 7.29 5.31
CA ALA A 322 -4.64 7.09 3.95
C ALA A 322 -4.86 5.60 3.62
N ILE A 323 -3.90 4.73 3.96
CA ILE A 323 -3.99 3.28 3.72
C ILE A 323 -5.14 2.67 4.54
N TYR A 324 -5.24 2.99 5.84
CA TYR A 324 -6.32 2.45 6.67
C TYR A 324 -7.70 3.01 6.30
N PHE A 325 -7.78 4.24 5.82
CA PHE A 325 -9.01 4.78 5.25
C PHE A 325 -9.46 3.95 4.05
N GLY A 326 -8.58 3.72 3.06
CA GLY A 326 -8.88 2.88 1.89
C GLY A 326 -9.23 1.43 2.25
N ALA A 327 -8.53 0.85 3.23
CA ALA A 327 -8.86 -0.48 3.75
C ALA A 327 -10.24 -0.52 4.39
N SER A 328 -10.63 0.51 5.16
CA SER A 328 -11.95 0.60 5.80
C SER A 328 -13.07 0.67 4.76
N ILE A 329 -12.88 1.45 3.69
CA ILE A 329 -13.82 1.50 2.55
C ILE A 329 -13.97 0.13 1.89
N SER A 330 -12.86 -0.58 1.70
CA SER A 330 -12.86 -1.93 1.10
C SER A 330 -13.57 -2.96 1.98
N VAL A 331 -13.45 -2.82 3.31
CA VAL A 331 -14.17 -3.65 4.29
C VAL A 331 -15.67 -3.40 4.22
N LEU A 332 -16.11 -2.13 4.19
CA LEU A 332 -17.53 -1.78 4.07
C LEU A 332 -18.16 -2.36 2.80
N TYR A 333 -17.48 -2.22 1.66
CA TYR A 333 -17.90 -2.81 0.40
C TYR A 333 -18.05 -4.33 0.50
N THR A 334 -17.12 -5.01 1.18
CA THR A 334 -17.17 -6.47 1.40
C THR A 334 -18.33 -6.90 2.29
N LEU A 335 -18.73 -6.06 3.25
CA LEU A 335 -19.87 -6.30 4.13
C LEU A 335 -21.22 -6.01 3.43
N GLY A 336 -21.21 -5.43 2.23
CA GLY A 336 -22.41 -5.02 1.50
C GLY A 336 -22.97 -3.67 1.95
N ILE A 337 -22.18 -2.88 2.68
CA ILE A 337 -22.51 -1.50 3.05
C ILE A 337 -21.96 -0.59 1.95
N ASP A 338 -22.82 0.23 1.34
CA ASP A 338 -22.40 1.17 0.30
C ASP A 338 -21.47 2.25 0.89
N PRO A 339 -20.17 2.30 0.48
CA PRO A 339 -19.24 3.31 0.98
C PRO A 339 -19.39 4.66 0.28
N THR A 340 -20.23 4.78 -0.75
CA THR A 340 -20.38 5.99 -1.58
C THR A 340 -20.57 7.28 -0.75
N PRO A 341 -21.41 7.33 0.30
CA PRO A 341 -21.56 8.54 1.12
C PRO A 341 -20.26 8.95 1.84
N ILE A 342 -19.49 7.98 2.34
CA ILE A 342 -18.21 8.23 3.03
C ILE A 342 -17.17 8.72 2.03
N VAL A 343 -17.09 8.09 0.86
CA VAL A 343 -16.18 8.50 -0.23
C VAL A 343 -16.55 9.90 -0.73
N ALA A 344 -17.83 10.21 -0.89
CA ALA A 344 -18.29 11.55 -1.28
C ALA A 344 -17.90 12.62 -0.23
N ALA A 345 -18.12 12.35 1.06
CA ALA A 345 -17.72 13.25 2.15
C ALA A 345 -16.20 13.42 2.21
N ALA A 346 -15.44 12.33 2.08
CA ALA A 346 -13.98 12.37 2.00
C ALA A 346 -13.49 13.14 0.75
N GLY A 347 -14.23 13.08 -0.35
CA GLY A 347 -13.97 13.88 -1.55
C GLY A 347 -14.06 15.38 -1.29
N ILE A 348 -15.08 15.85 -0.55
CA ILE A 348 -15.23 17.26 -0.15
C ILE A 348 -14.07 17.70 0.75
N VAL A 349 -13.71 16.88 1.74
CA VAL A 349 -12.56 17.14 2.62
C VAL A 349 -11.26 17.17 1.81
N GLY A 350 -11.10 16.23 0.87
CA GLY A 350 -9.97 16.18 -0.06
C GLY A 350 -9.87 17.41 -0.94
N LEU A 351 -11.00 17.93 -1.43
CA LEU A 351 -11.06 19.19 -2.17
C LEU A 351 -10.60 20.37 -1.31
N ALA A 352 -11.09 20.48 -0.06
CA ALA A 352 -10.67 21.54 0.85
C ALA A 352 -9.16 21.49 1.14
N ILE A 353 -8.60 20.30 1.37
CA ILE A 353 -7.15 20.11 1.54
C ILE A 353 -6.40 20.47 0.25
N GLY A 354 -6.90 20.06 -0.91
CA GLY A 354 -6.32 20.35 -2.22
C GLY A 354 -6.26 21.85 -2.51
N LEU A 355 -7.36 22.58 -2.22
CA LEU A 355 -7.42 24.04 -2.34
C LEU A 355 -6.45 24.71 -1.37
N GLY A 356 -6.34 24.23 -0.12
CA GLY A 356 -5.36 24.73 0.84
C GLY A 356 -3.90 24.48 0.42
N ALA A 357 -3.65 23.40 -0.32
CA ALA A 357 -2.33 23.03 -0.82
C ALA A 357 -2.02 23.58 -2.23
N GLN A 358 -2.94 24.31 -2.87
CA GLN A 358 -2.81 24.75 -4.26
C GLN A 358 -1.49 25.50 -4.52
N ASN A 359 -1.13 26.44 -3.64
CA ASN A 359 0.12 27.21 -3.76
C ASN A 359 1.37 26.32 -3.70
N LEU A 360 1.37 25.27 -2.88
CA LEU A 360 2.50 24.34 -2.81
C LEU A 360 2.64 23.57 -4.14
N ILE A 361 1.52 23.14 -4.73
CA ILE A 361 1.53 22.43 -6.00
C ILE A 361 2.02 23.36 -7.11
N ASN A 362 1.53 24.60 -7.16
CA ASN A 362 1.99 25.62 -8.11
C ASN A 362 3.51 25.84 -7.99
N ASP A 363 4.01 26.02 -6.76
CA ASP A 363 5.45 26.20 -6.52
C ASP A 363 6.30 25.03 -7.05
N MET A 364 5.84 23.79 -6.84
CA MET A 364 6.58 22.60 -7.30
C MET A 364 6.57 22.46 -8.81
N VAL A 365 5.42 22.73 -9.46
CA VAL A 365 5.29 22.65 -10.92
C VAL A 365 6.12 23.74 -11.59
N SER A 366 6.02 25.00 -11.12
CA SER A 366 6.84 26.10 -11.63
C SER A 366 8.33 25.84 -11.42
N GLY A 367 8.72 25.32 -10.24
CA GLY A 367 10.10 24.94 -9.97
C GLY A 367 10.62 23.85 -10.91
N PHE A 368 9.80 22.85 -11.22
CA PHE A 368 10.15 21.84 -12.22
C PHE A 368 10.38 22.45 -13.60
N PHE A 369 9.50 23.35 -14.07
CA PHE A 369 9.67 24.01 -15.37
C PHE A 369 10.89 24.94 -15.42
N ILE A 370 11.18 25.69 -14.34
CA ILE A 370 12.39 26.52 -14.24
C ILE A 370 13.66 25.67 -14.46
N LEU A 371 13.73 24.50 -13.83
CA LEU A 371 14.85 23.57 -13.96
C LEU A 371 14.87 22.84 -15.31
N PHE A 372 13.71 22.47 -15.83
CA PHE A 372 13.60 21.70 -17.06
C PHE A 372 13.89 22.56 -18.30
N GLU A 373 13.37 23.79 -18.33
CA GLU A 373 13.53 24.73 -19.45
C GLU A 373 14.74 25.65 -19.30
N ASN A 374 15.44 25.59 -18.16
CA ASN A 374 16.63 26.40 -17.86
C ASN A 374 16.38 27.91 -18.06
N TYR A 375 15.28 28.44 -17.52
CA TYR A 375 14.97 29.87 -17.60
C TYR A 375 16.08 30.74 -17.03
N TYR A 376 16.68 30.30 -15.94
CA TYR A 376 17.90 30.83 -15.34
C TYR A 376 18.60 29.73 -14.57
N LEU A 377 19.91 29.90 -14.35
CA LEU A 377 20.76 28.94 -13.66
C LEU A 377 21.35 29.53 -12.39
N VAL A 378 21.87 28.66 -11.52
CA VAL A 378 22.66 29.08 -10.36
C VAL A 378 23.88 29.87 -10.85
N GLY A 379 24.05 31.09 -10.33
CA GLY A 379 25.05 32.05 -10.76
C GLY A 379 24.55 33.13 -11.72
N ASP A 380 23.34 33.01 -12.28
CA ASP A 380 22.76 34.07 -13.10
C ASP A 380 22.38 35.29 -12.25
N PHE A 381 22.56 36.49 -12.79
CA PHE A 381 22.08 37.74 -12.20
C PHE A 381 20.70 38.03 -12.78
N ILE A 382 19.68 38.01 -11.93
CA ILE A 382 18.28 38.12 -12.33
C ILE A 382 17.55 39.17 -11.51
N GLU A 383 16.47 39.68 -12.08
CA GLU A 383 15.47 40.49 -11.40
C GLU A 383 14.11 39.79 -11.50
N VAL A 384 13.45 39.64 -10.35
CA VAL A 384 12.14 39.01 -10.19
C VAL A 384 11.29 39.90 -9.28
N GLY A 385 10.29 40.55 -9.85
CA GLY A 385 9.48 41.53 -9.15
C GLY A 385 10.34 42.67 -8.60
N ASN A 386 10.38 42.82 -7.27
CA ASN A 386 11.16 43.88 -6.59
C ASN A 386 12.54 43.40 -6.08
N ALA A 387 12.95 42.18 -6.41
CA ALA A 387 14.18 41.59 -5.89
C ALA A 387 15.16 41.34 -7.05
N MET A 388 16.38 41.84 -6.92
CA MET A 388 17.43 41.78 -7.95
C MET A 388 18.74 41.29 -7.34
N GLY A 389 19.29 40.22 -7.88
CA GLY A 389 20.51 39.62 -7.34
C GLY A 389 20.98 38.39 -8.10
N THR A 390 22.06 37.78 -7.60
CA THR A 390 22.61 36.54 -8.15
C THR A 390 21.90 35.33 -7.57
N VAL A 391 21.52 34.37 -8.41
CA VAL A 391 20.89 33.11 -8.00
C VAL A 391 21.90 32.25 -7.25
N GLU A 392 21.63 31.96 -5.97
CA GLU A 392 22.47 31.09 -5.14
C GLU A 392 22.02 29.63 -5.19
N ALA A 393 20.70 29.39 -5.21
CA ALA A 393 20.14 28.06 -5.21
C ALA A 393 18.75 28.03 -5.84
N ILE A 394 18.46 26.95 -6.56
CA ILE A 394 17.13 26.65 -7.10
C ILE A 394 16.65 25.35 -6.44
N ASP A 395 15.78 25.49 -5.43
CA ASP A 395 15.09 24.36 -4.81
C ASP A 395 13.80 24.06 -5.62
N LEU A 396 13.23 22.85 -5.46
CA LEU A 396 11.99 22.48 -6.15
C LEU A 396 10.82 23.44 -5.87
N ARG A 397 10.76 24.05 -4.68
CA ARG A 397 9.69 24.97 -4.27
C ARG A 397 10.09 26.45 -4.32
N THR A 398 11.38 26.75 -4.15
CA THR A 398 11.84 28.12 -3.92
C THR A 398 13.14 28.42 -4.65
N THR A 399 13.29 29.64 -5.13
CA THR A 399 14.55 30.17 -5.66
C THR A 399 15.14 31.14 -4.64
N ARG A 400 16.45 31.07 -4.43
CA ARG A 400 17.19 31.96 -3.53
C ARG A 400 18.09 32.85 -4.35
N ILE A 401 17.92 34.17 -4.21
CA ILE A 401 18.77 35.17 -4.84
C ILE A 401 19.43 36.02 -3.77
N ARG A 402 20.66 36.46 -4.02
CA ARG A 402 21.40 37.37 -3.14
C ARG A 402 21.70 38.67 -3.84
N ASN A 403 21.25 39.76 -3.23
CA ASN A 403 21.48 41.09 -3.75
C ASN A 403 22.94 41.50 -3.55
N PRO A 404 23.43 42.51 -4.30
CA PRO A 404 24.79 43.05 -4.11
C PRO A 404 25.09 43.53 -2.69
N ASP A 405 24.05 43.95 -1.94
CA ASP A 405 24.16 44.35 -0.52
C ASP A 405 24.25 43.17 0.46
N GLY A 406 24.28 41.93 -0.04
CA GLY A 406 24.42 40.71 0.76
C GLY A 406 23.12 40.14 1.35
N GLN A 407 21.98 40.78 1.09
CA GLN A 407 20.66 40.30 1.51
C GLN A 407 20.19 39.13 0.66
N GLN A 408 19.67 38.07 1.29
CA GLN A 408 19.16 36.90 0.60
C GLN A 408 17.62 36.92 0.54
N HIS A 409 17.07 36.91 -0.67
CA HIS A 409 15.64 36.79 -0.92
C HIS A 409 15.29 35.34 -1.23
N ILE A 410 14.23 34.84 -0.59
CA ILE A 410 13.69 33.50 -0.83
C ILE A 410 12.33 33.68 -1.47
N ILE A 411 12.22 33.30 -2.73
CA ILE A 411 11.04 33.52 -3.56
C ILE A 411 10.40 32.16 -3.84
N ARG A 412 9.08 32.07 -3.70
CA ARG A 412 8.34 30.86 -4.10
C ARG A 412 8.31 30.78 -5.61
N ASN A 413 8.64 29.62 -6.17
CA ASN A 413 8.71 29.46 -7.62
C ASN A 413 7.36 29.73 -8.30
N GLY A 414 6.24 29.50 -7.62
CA GLY A 414 4.90 29.78 -8.15
C GLY A 414 4.53 31.27 -8.18
N ASP A 415 5.26 32.12 -7.47
CA ASP A 415 5.08 33.59 -7.48
C ASP A 415 5.96 34.27 -8.54
N ILE A 416 6.85 33.53 -9.21
CA ILE A 416 7.73 34.07 -10.25
C ILE A 416 6.90 34.26 -11.52
N GLY A 417 6.41 35.47 -11.72
CA GLY A 417 5.69 35.88 -12.92
C GLY A 417 6.65 36.33 -14.03
N GLU A 418 7.09 37.59 -13.94
CA GLU A 418 8.06 38.18 -14.87
C GLU A 418 9.49 38.05 -14.30
N LEU A 419 10.43 37.72 -15.20
CA LEU A 419 11.84 37.53 -14.91
C LEU A 419 12.67 38.28 -15.95
N VAL A 420 13.59 39.11 -15.49
CA VAL A 420 14.65 39.68 -16.33
C VAL A 420 15.96 38.96 -16.01
N ASN A 421 16.60 38.37 -17.01
CA ASN A 421 17.89 37.69 -16.86
C ASN A 421 18.99 38.52 -17.53
N TYR A 422 19.92 39.05 -16.73
CA TYR A 422 21.05 39.84 -17.20
C TYR A 422 22.29 39.01 -17.56
N SER A 423 22.21 37.69 -17.37
CA SER A 423 23.29 36.72 -17.55
C SER A 423 23.22 35.89 -18.84
N LYS A 424 22.17 36.07 -19.67
CA LYS A 424 22.03 35.36 -20.96
C LYS A 424 22.49 36.20 -22.16
N GLU A 425 23.18 35.54 -23.09
CA GLU A 425 23.66 36.04 -24.39
C GLU A 425 24.47 37.35 -24.36
N TYR A 426 23.79 38.48 -24.18
CA TYR A 426 24.37 39.81 -24.04
C TYR A 426 23.44 40.68 -23.20
N THR A 427 23.99 41.74 -22.64
CA THR A 427 23.21 42.81 -22.01
C THR A 427 23.70 44.15 -22.52
N ASN A 428 22.84 45.16 -22.51
CA ASN A 428 23.18 46.50 -22.93
C ASN A 428 23.48 47.36 -21.71
N ALA A 429 24.69 47.92 -21.65
CA ALA A 429 25.02 49.01 -20.75
C ALA A 429 24.48 50.29 -21.36
N VAL A 430 23.45 50.87 -20.73
CA VAL A 430 22.79 52.08 -21.21
C VAL A 430 23.22 53.25 -20.33
N VAL A 431 23.75 54.30 -20.95
CA VAL A 431 24.12 55.53 -20.24
C VAL A 431 23.44 56.70 -20.91
N GLU A 432 22.68 57.44 -20.11
CA GLU A 432 22.08 58.71 -20.50
C GLU A 432 22.96 59.86 -20.00
N VAL A 433 23.21 60.81 -20.88
CA VAL A 433 24.12 61.94 -20.64
C VAL A 433 23.41 63.23 -21.00
N GLY A 434 23.30 64.14 -20.04
CA GLY A 434 22.79 65.49 -20.28
C GLY A 434 23.87 66.39 -20.88
N VAL A 435 23.56 67.09 -21.97
CA VAL A 435 24.39 68.14 -22.57
C VAL A 435 23.62 69.46 -22.65
N ALA A 436 24.30 70.60 -22.69
CA ALA A 436 23.64 71.89 -22.75
C ALA A 436 22.84 72.08 -24.05
N TYR A 437 21.77 72.86 -24.02
CA TYR A 437 20.95 73.17 -25.21
C TYR A 437 21.72 73.84 -26.35
N GLN A 438 22.82 74.52 -26.02
CA GLN A 438 23.68 75.19 -26.99
C GLN A 438 24.79 74.27 -27.53
N SER A 439 24.90 73.03 -27.04
CA SER A 439 25.91 72.07 -27.48
C SER A 439 25.63 71.58 -28.90
N ASP A 440 26.68 71.45 -29.70
CA ASP A 440 26.60 70.81 -31.02
C ASP A 440 26.45 69.29 -30.86
N LEU A 441 25.25 68.77 -31.14
CA LEU A 441 24.93 67.35 -31.01
C LEU A 441 25.76 66.47 -31.95
N ASP A 442 26.12 66.94 -33.16
CA ASP A 442 26.94 66.15 -34.08
C ASP A 442 28.38 66.02 -33.57
N HIS A 443 28.88 67.02 -32.86
CA HIS A 443 30.16 66.93 -32.16
C HIS A 443 30.05 65.98 -30.95
N VAL A 444 29.02 66.13 -30.11
CA VAL A 444 28.77 65.25 -28.96
C VAL A 444 28.69 63.79 -29.37
N TYR A 445 27.95 63.48 -30.44
CA TYR A 445 27.81 62.09 -30.93
C TYR A 445 29.15 61.51 -31.37
N ARG A 446 29.95 62.26 -32.13
CA ARG A 446 31.30 61.82 -32.55
C ARG A 446 32.20 61.54 -31.36
N VAL A 447 32.23 62.43 -30.36
CA VAL A 447 33.05 62.25 -29.16
C VAL A 447 32.62 61.00 -28.38
N ILE A 448 31.32 60.77 -28.20
CA ILE A 448 30.82 59.56 -27.51
C ILE A 448 31.18 58.28 -28.29
N GLU A 449 31.06 58.29 -29.62
CA GLU A 449 31.42 57.13 -30.44
C GLU A 449 32.93 56.83 -30.38
N GLU A 450 33.79 57.86 -30.30
CA GLU A 450 35.23 57.71 -30.11
C GLU A 450 35.55 57.10 -28.74
N ILE A 451 34.91 57.59 -27.67
CA ILE A 451 34.99 56.97 -26.33
C ILE A 451 34.57 55.50 -26.39
N GLY A 452 33.50 55.19 -27.13
CA GLY A 452 33.01 53.82 -27.32
C GLY A 452 34.03 52.90 -27.98
N LYS A 453 34.78 53.40 -28.96
CA LYS A 453 35.88 52.65 -29.62
C LYS A 453 37.04 52.39 -28.64
N VAL A 454 37.42 53.39 -27.84
CA VAL A 454 38.45 53.24 -26.80
C VAL A 454 38.02 52.24 -25.75
N LEU A 455 36.79 52.36 -25.23
CA LEU A 455 36.23 51.46 -24.23
C LEU A 455 36.24 50.00 -24.71
N LYS A 456 35.91 49.77 -26.00
CA LYS A 456 35.97 48.44 -26.63
C LYS A 456 37.40 47.88 -26.71
N GLN A 457 38.40 48.72 -26.87
CA GLN A 457 39.82 48.31 -26.90
C GLN A 457 40.35 48.00 -25.51
N GLU A 458 39.99 48.82 -24.52
CA GLU A 458 40.45 48.67 -23.14
C GLU A 458 39.77 47.49 -22.42
N GLN A 459 38.52 47.17 -22.77
CA GLN A 459 37.71 46.26 -21.99
C GLN A 459 37.13 45.09 -22.80
N LEU A 460 37.70 43.89 -22.58
CA LEU A 460 37.36 42.65 -23.30
C LEU A 460 35.92 42.15 -23.12
N VAL A 461 35.18 42.67 -22.14
CA VAL A 461 33.78 42.32 -21.92
C VAL A 461 32.82 43.13 -22.78
N VAL A 462 33.29 44.20 -23.45
CA VAL A 462 32.48 44.92 -24.43
C VAL A 462 32.43 44.08 -25.70
N ILE A 463 31.24 43.83 -26.27
CA ILE A 463 31.04 43.03 -27.49
C ILE A 463 31.03 43.96 -28.71
N GLU A 464 30.20 45.00 -28.68
CA GLU A 464 30.14 46.07 -29.69
C GLU A 464 30.47 47.41 -29.03
N PRO A 465 31.19 48.33 -29.71
CA PRO A 465 31.49 49.65 -29.17
C PRO A 465 30.21 50.42 -28.88
N THR A 466 30.32 51.43 -28.01
CA THR A 466 29.19 52.33 -27.68
C THR A 466 28.65 52.99 -28.95
N LYS A 467 27.34 52.89 -29.14
CA LYS A 467 26.58 53.59 -30.17
C LYS A 467 25.71 54.65 -29.51
N VAL A 468 25.51 55.76 -30.21
CA VAL A 468 24.57 56.79 -29.79
C VAL A 468 23.24 56.51 -30.45
N ASP A 469 22.19 56.30 -29.66
CA ASP A 469 20.83 56.11 -30.20
C ASP A 469 20.23 57.47 -30.63
N GLY A 470 20.69 58.56 -30.01
CA GLY A 470 20.35 59.94 -30.35
C GLY A 470 19.87 60.73 -29.14
N LEU A 471 19.27 61.88 -29.43
CA LEU A 471 18.58 62.71 -28.44
C LEU A 471 17.29 61.99 -28.01
N ASN A 472 17.23 61.61 -26.73
CA ASN A 472 16.13 60.86 -26.15
C ASN A 472 15.06 61.78 -25.54
N GLU A 473 15.50 62.82 -24.83
CA GLU A 473 14.61 63.71 -24.10
C GLU A 473 15.15 65.15 -24.04
N PHE A 474 14.24 66.12 -24.03
CA PHE A 474 14.50 67.54 -23.73
C PHE A 474 14.23 67.77 -22.24
N GLY A 475 15.27 67.78 -21.41
CA GLY A 475 15.16 68.01 -19.97
C GLY A 475 15.03 69.49 -19.60
N GLU A 476 14.81 69.77 -18.31
CA GLU A 476 14.57 71.13 -17.81
C GLU A 476 15.74 72.10 -18.05
N SER A 477 16.97 71.58 -18.11
CA SER A 477 18.18 72.38 -18.34
C SER A 477 19.17 71.72 -19.30
N ASP A 478 18.84 70.54 -19.83
CA ASP A 478 19.71 69.70 -20.62
C ASP A 478 19.01 68.98 -21.79
N LEU A 479 19.81 68.51 -22.73
CA LEU A 479 19.44 67.59 -23.79
C LEU A 479 19.98 66.21 -23.41
N VAL A 480 19.09 65.24 -23.19
CA VAL A 480 19.47 63.89 -22.73
C VAL A 480 19.79 63.02 -23.93
N VAL A 481 21.08 62.73 -24.12
CA VAL A 481 21.57 61.83 -25.17
C VAL A 481 21.67 60.42 -24.62
N ARG A 482 21.03 59.45 -25.29
CA ARG A 482 21.04 58.04 -24.89
C ARG A 482 22.10 57.27 -25.65
N THR A 483 22.92 56.52 -24.92
CA THR A 483 24.02 55.73 -25.45
C THR A 483 23.85 54.26 -25.06
N VAL A 484 24.20 53.36 -25.97
CA VAL A 484 24.05 51.91 -25.77
C VAL A 484 25.35 51.22 -26.10
N THR A 485 25.83 50.40 -25.15
CA THR A 485 27.01 49.56 -25.33
C THR A 485 26.65 48.11 -25.12
N LYS A 486 26.84 47.26 -26.14
CA LYS A 486 26.57 45.83 -26.01
C LYS A 486 27.72 45.14 -25.29
N VAL A 487 27.45 44.49 -24.17
CA VAL A 487 28.47 43.88 -23.30
C VAL A 487 28.14 42.43 -22.97
N LYS A 488 29.14 41.70 -22.48
CA LYS A 488 28.96 40.34 -21.98
C LYS A 488 27.99 40.34 -20.80
N PRO A 489 27.21 39.26 -20.62
CA PRO A 489 26.23 39.17 -19.56
C PRO A 489 26.81 39.44 -18.16
N GLY A 490 26.02 40.05 -17.28
CA GLY A 490 26.43 40.39 -15.91
C GLY A 490 27.41 41.55 -15.77
N THR A 491 27.84 42.20 -16.85
CA THR A 491 28.86 43.27 -16.79
C THR A 491 28.34 44.69 -17.01
N HIS A 492 27.07 44.86 -17.40
CA HIS A 492 26.47 46.15 -17.75
C HIS A 492 26.70 47.23 -16.69
N LEU A 493 26.38 46.98 -15.41
CA LEU A 493 26.55 47.97 -14.33
C LEU A 493 28.01 48.44 -14.18
N ALA A 494 28.97 47.54 -14.35
CA ALA A 494 30.38 47.90 -14.28
C ALA A 494 30.79 48.76 -15.48
N ILE A 495 30.34 48.40 -16.68
CA ILE A 495 30.63 49.15 -17.91
C ILE A 495 29.95 50.51 -17.90
N GLU A 496 28.72 50.63 -17.44
CA GLU A 496 28.05 51.94 -17.33
C GLU A 496 28.81 52.90 -16.42
N ARG A 497 29.37 52.41 -15.29
CA ARG A 497 30.19 53.24 -14.38
C ARG A 497 31.49 53.71 -15.04
N ILE A 498 32.15 52.82 -15.80
CA ILE A 498 33.37 53.16 -16.53
C ILE A 498 33.05 54.15 -17.65
N LEU A 499 31.99 53.90 -18.43
CA LEU A 499 31.55 54.76 -19.52
C LEU A 499 31.15 56.14 -19.02
N ARG A 500 30.34 56.25 -17.94
CA ARG A 500 30.01 57.54 -17.29
C ARG A 500 31.26 58.33 -16.90
N LYS A 501 32.29 57.65 -16.36
CA LYS A 501 33.56 58.29 -15.99
C LYS A 501 34.34 58.76 -17.21
N MET A 502 34.44 57.94 -18.25
CA MET A 502 35.14 58.30 -19.49
C MET A 502 34.46 59.49 -20.17
N ILE A 503 33.13 59.46 -20.30
CA ILE A 503 32.32 60.55 -20.84
C ILE A 503 32.58 61.85 -20.08
N LYS A 504 32.51 61.83 -18.74
CA LYS A 504 32.78 63.03 -17.94
C LYS A 504 34.16 63.61 -18.21
N ASN A 505 35.19 62.78 -18.20
CA ASN A 505 36.57 63.22 -18.39
C ASN A 505 36.82 63.79 -19.80
N THR A 506 36.27 63.15 -20.83
CA THR A 506 36.45 63.60 -22.22
C THR A 506 35.61 64.84 -22.51
N PHE A 507 34.39 64.96 -21.97
CA PHE A 507 33.58 66.16 -22.13
C PHE A 507 34.27 67.39 -21.51
N ASP A 508 34.93 67.23 -20.36
CA ASP A 508 35.73 68.29 -19.76
C ASP A 508 36.92 68.72 -20.65
N GLN A 509 37.50 67.80 -21.41
CA GLN A 509 38.65 68.06 -22.31
C GLN A 509 38.21 68.74 -23.61
N GLU A 510 37.09 68.30 -24.18
CA GLU A 510 36.52 68.83 -25.43
C GLU A 510 35.67 70.09 -25.21
N GLY A 511 35.48 70.53 -23.96
CA GLY A 511 34.69 71.72 -23.61
C GLY A 511 33.18 71.53 -23.78
N ILE A 512 32.69 70.29 -23.75
CA ILE A 512 31.27 69.96 -23.80
C ILE A 512 30.68 70.17 -22.40
N GLU A 513 29.83 71.17 -22.24
CA GLU A 513 29.20 71.48 -20.96
C GLU A 513 28.14 70.43 -20.59
N ILE A 514 28.33 69.77 -19.45
CA ILE A 514 27.27 69.03 -18.75
C ILE A 514 26.56 70.06 -17.85
N PRO A 515 25.33 70.47 -18.19
CA PRO A 515 24.69 71.61 -17.56
C PRO A 515 24.27 71.29 -16.12
N PHE A 516 24.45 72.28 -15.25
CA PHE A 516 23.80 72.30 -13.93
C PHE A 516 22.38 72.87 -14.07
N ALA A 517 21.50 72.56 -13.14
CA ALA A 517 20.15 73.16 -13.12
C ALA A 517 20.25 74.69 -13.13
N ARG A 518 19.75 75.34 -14.20
CA ARG A 518 19.73 76.81 -14.34
C ARG A 518 18.33 77.32 -14.05
N ARG A 519 18.21 78.36 -13.22
CA ARG A 519 16.93 79.05 -12.96
C ARG A 519 17.05 80.51 -13.35
N VAL A 520 16.12 80.99 -14.15
CA VAL A 520 15.97 82.41 -14.46
C VAL A 520 14.97 83.01 -13.47
N LEU A 521 15.44 83.89 -12.58
CA LEU A 521 14.58 84.66 -11.69
C LEU A 521 14.18 85.95 -12.41
N ILE A 522 12.92 86.04 -12.81
CA ILE A 522 12.35 87.28 -13.34
C ILE A 522 11.82 88.08 -12.15
N PHE A 523 12.55 89.11 -11.75
CA PHE A 523 12.07 90.08 -10.77
C PHE A 523 11.15 91.07 -11.50
N GLN A 524 9.84 90.92 -11.34
CA GLN A 524 8.90 91.97 -11.71
C GLN A 524 9.03 93.11 -10.68
N PRO A 525 9.34 94.35 -11.10
CA PRO A 525 9.22 95.48 -10.19
C PRO A 525 7.74 95.60 -9.77
N GLU A 526 7.47 95.71 -8.46
CA GLU A 526 6.13 96.03 -7.97
C GLU A 526 5.71 97.37 -8.58
N ASP A 527 4.65 97.34 -9.39
CA ASP A 527 3.97 98.56 -9.84
C ASP A 527 3.57 99.34 -8.59
N GLY A 528 4.33 100.41 -8.31
CA GLY A 528 3.94 101.43 -7.34
C GLY A 528 2.53 101.89 -7.67
N GLY A 529 1.61 101.66 -6.73
CA GLY A 529 0.20 101.98 -6.88
C GLY A 529 -0.01 103.44 -7.25
N ASN A 530 -0.39 103.69 -8.50
CA ASN A 530 -1.20 104.84 -8.84
C ASN A 530 -2.09 104.50 -10.04
N ARG A 531 -3.32 104.06 -9.75
CA ARG A 531 -4.45 104.09 -10.68
C ARG A 531 -5.72 104.43 -9.92
N ASP A 532 -5.90 105.72 -9.65
CA ASP A 532 -7.25 106.25 -9.49
C ASP A 532 -7.92 106.32 -10.87
N VAL A 533 -8.98 105.54 -11.00
CA VAL A 533 -9.93 105.58 -12.11
C VAL A 533 -11.00 106.60 -11.75
N VAL A 534 -11.11 107.69 -12.52
CA VAL A 534 -12.38 108.41 -12.66
C VAL A 534 -12.65 108.64 -14.15
N ASN A 535 -13.68 107.98 -14.63
CA ASN A 535 -14.28 108.12 -15.97
C ASN A 535 -14.81 109.54 -16.22
N ALA A 536 -14.71 110.03 -17.46
CA ALA A 536 -15.73 110.89 -18.04
C ALA A 536 -15.79 110.77 -19.58
N VAL A 537 -16.96 110.33 -20.03
CA VAL A 537 -17.48 110.14 -21.40
C VAL A 537 -17.53 111.43 -22.23
N LYS A 538 -17.17 111.34 -23.52
CA LYS A 538 -17.75 112.01 -24.73
C LYS A 538 -16.71 111.98 -25.86
N GLY A 539 -16.99 111.68 -27.13
CA GLY A 539 -18.19 111.33 -27.88
C GLY A 539 -17.77 111.06 -29.33
N ASP A 540 -18.70 110.49 -30.11
CA ASP A 540 -18.79 110.52 -31.58
C ASP A 540 -17.74 109.73 -32.42
N ASN A 541 -18.18 108.64 -33.09
CA ASN A 541 -18.59 108.60 -34.52
C ASN A 541 -17.38 108.71 -35.48
N LEU A 542 -17.13 107.93 -36.53
CA LEU A 542 -17.96 107.16 -37.45
C LEU A 542 -17.03 106.27 -38.32
N ASN A 543 -17.68 105.32 -39.00
CA ASN A 543 -17.23 104.48 -40.11
C ASN A 543 -16.45 105.18 -41.26
N GLN A 544 -15.72 104.31 -41.97
CA GLN A 544 -15.47 104.27 -43.44
C GLN A 544 -14.30 105.04 -44.09
N ALA A 545 -13.41 104.22 -44.68
CA ALA A 545 -12.93 104.17 -46.08
C ALA A 545 -12.59 105.45 -46.88
N SER A 546 -11.53 105.31 -47.70
CA SER A 546 -11.13 106.13 -48.88
C SER A 546 -10.76 107.59 -48.59
N GLU A 547 -9.65 108.19 -48.99
CA GLU A 547 -8.61 107.98 -50.04
C GLU A 547 -7.22 108.35 -49.48
#